data_AF-A0A0B2A2J4-F1
#
_entry.id   AF-A0A0B2A2J4-F1
#
_cell.length_a   1.000
_cell.length_b   1.000
_cell.length_c   1.000
_cell.angle_alpha   90.00
_cell.angle_beta   90.00
_cell.angle_gamma   90.00
#
_symmetry.space_group_name_H-M   'P 1'
#
loop_
_entity.id
_entity.type
_entity.pdbx_description
1 polymer ?
#
loop_
_entity_poly.entity_id
_entity_poly.type
_entity_poly.pdbx_seq_one_letter_code
_entity_poly.pdbx_strand_id
1 'polypeptide(L)'
;MRLTDVSLRNDHSPWYTCRFIVELVDVHDKVWADADLSKKWGVMPDFTSLGYIPGNPTKETHLRVWAHVVTMTGGYQTVNWKAELRWDNAIANLT
;
A
#
# COMPACT_ATOMS: atom_id res chain seq x y z
N MET A 1 0.44 2.20 -8.63
CA MET A 1 1.10 2.00 -7.32
C MET A 1 1.55 0.54 -7.19
N ARG A 2 2.62 0.28 -6.43
CA ARG A 2 2.98 -1.06 -5.98
C ARG A 2 3.52 -1.01 -4.55
N LEU A 3 3.24 -2.05 -3.76
CA LEU A 3 3.82 -2.23 -2.43
C LEU A 3 5.22 -2.84 -2.59
N THR A 4 6.27 -2.04 -2.56
CA THR A 4 7.61 -2.56 -2.89
C THR A 4 8.21 -3.41 -1.79
N ASP A 5 8.12 -2.92 -0.55
CA ASP A 5 8.73 -3.58 0.58
C ASP A 5 7.98 -3.32 1.88
N VAL A 6 8.14 -4.24 2.82
CA VAL A 6 7.65 -4.15 4.20
C VAL A 6 8.74 -4.63 5.14
N SER A 7 9.29 -3.69 5.90
CA SER A 7 10.24 -3.97 6.98
C SER A 7 9.52 -3.98 8.32
N LEU A 8 9.77 -5.01 9.13
CA LEU A 8 9.35 -5.08 10.53
C LEU A 8 10.58 -4.78 11.40
N ARG A 9 10.44 -4.04 12.51
CA ARG A 9 11.58 -3.81 13.44
C ARG A 9 12.12 -5.16 13.91
N ASN A 10 13.44 -5.28 13.94
CA ASN A 10 14.21 -6.51 13.74
C ASN A 10 14.08 -6.97 12.29
N ASP A 11 14.83 -6.28 11.45
CA ASP A 11 15.29 -6.39 10.06
C ASP A 11 15.38 -7.80 9.43
N HIS A 12 15.04 -8.85 10.19
CA HIS A 12 15.04 -10.25 9.80
C HIS A 12 13.81 -11.04 10.31
N SER A 13 12.82 -10.40 10.94
CA SER A 13 11.63 -11.08 11.46
C SER A 13 10.81 -11.62 10.29
N PRO A 14 10.77 -12.94 10.10
CA PRO A 14 10.11 -13.51 8.95
C PRO A 14 8.60 -13.21 9.02
N TRP A 15 8.03 -12.70 7.93
CA TRP A 15 6.60 -12.50 7.74
C TRP A 15 6.10 -13.29 6.52
N TYR A 16 4.86 -13.77 6.56
CA TYR A 16 4.30 -14.59 5.48
C TYR A 16 3.72 -13.72 4.38
N THR A 17 2.77 -12.89 4.76
CA THR A 17 1.99 -12.06 3.84
C THR A 17 1.69 -10.72 4.48
N CYS A 18 1.53 -9.72 3.63
CA CYS A 18 0.92 -8.46 4.03
C CYS A 18 -0.13 -8.05 3.00
N ARG A 19 -1.21 -7.46 3.50
CA ARG A 19 -2.34 -6.94 2.72
C ARG A 19 -2.56 -5.49 3.11
N PHE A 20 -2.66 -4.62 2.11
CA PHE A 20 -2.85 -3.19 2.25
C PHE A 20 -4.11 -2.79 1.50
N ILE A 21 -5.07 -2.22 2.22
CA ILE A 21 -6.21 -1.54 1.61
C ILE A 21 -5.80 -0.07 1.53
N VAL A 22 -5.73 0.45 0.30
CA VAL A 22 -5.31 1.82 0.01
C VAL A 22 -6.46 2.53 -0.66
N GLU A 23 -6.82 3.71 -0.16
CA GLU A 23 -7.84 4.57 -0.74
C GLU A 23 -7.27 5.94 -1.07
N LEU A 24 -7.67 6.48 -2.21
CA LEU A 24 -7.50 7.88 -2.56
C LEU A 24 -8.72 8.67 -2.10
N VAL A 25 -8.54 9.55 -1.14
CA VAL A 25 -9.61 10.32 -0.51
C VAL A 25 -9.38 11.82 -0.65
N ASP A 26 -10.45 12.60 -0.82
CA ASP A 26 -10.38 14.06 -0.77
C ASP A 26 -10.58 14.61 0.65
N VAL A 27 -10.47 15.93 0.80
CA VAL A 27 -10.65 16.65 2.07
C VAL A 27 -12.04 16.51 2.70
N HIS A 28 -13.03 15.94 2.00
CA HIS A 28 -14.37 15.67 2.52
C HIS A 28 -14.60 14.17 2.78
N ASP A 29 -13.52 13.37 2.90
CA ASP A 29 -13.55 11.92 3.10
C ASP A 29 -14.21 11.13 1.95
N LYS A 30 -14.43 11.75 0.78
CA LYS A 30 -14.95 11.03 -0.38
C LYS A 30 -13.85 10.13 -0.95
N VAL A 31 -14.12 8.83 -1.06
CA VAL A 31 -13.28 7.86 -1.75
C VAL A 31 -13.44 8.02 -3.26
N TRP A 32 -12.34 8.31 -3.95
CA TRP A 32 -12.30 8.45 -5.41
C TRP A 32 -11.89 7.15 -6.10
N ALA A 33 -11.01 6.40 -5.45
CA ALA A 33 -10.60 5.08 -5.89
C ALA A 33 -9.94 4.30 -4.75
N ASP A 34 -9.92 2.98 -4.87
CA ASP A 34 -9.35 2.06 -3.90
C ASP A 34 -8.57 0.92 -4.57
N ALA A 35 -7.62 0.35 -3.84
CA ALA A 35 -6.89 -0.83 -4.25
C ALA A 35 -6.59 -1.73 -3.06
N ASP A 36 -6.59 -3.03 -3.35
CA ASP A 36 -6.13 -4.06 -2.44
C ASP A 36 -4.79 -4.59 -2.93
N LEU A 37 -3.73 -4.23 -2.21
CA LEU A 37 -2.37 -4.65 -2.52
C LEU A 37 -1.99 -5.80 -1.60
N SER A 38 -1.44 -6.86 -2.17
CA SER A 38 -0.86 -7.94 -1.38
C SER A 38 0.60 -8.17 -1.76
N LYS A 39 1.40 -8.54 -0.77
CA LYS A 39 2.79 -8.97 -0.99
C LYS A 39 3.05 -10.21 -0.16
N LYS A 40 3.77 -11.16 -0.76
CA LYS A 40 4.38 -12.30 -0.07
C LYS A 40 5.86 -12.04 0.09
N TRP A 41 6.47 -12.54 1.16
CA TRP A 41 7.91 -12.41 1.35
C TRP A 41 8.67 -12.91 0.13
N GLY A 42 9.69 -12.14 -0.31
CA GLY A 42 10.55 -12.53 -1.42
C GLY A 42 9.90 -12.49 -2.80
N VAL A 43 8.60 -12.15 -2.89
CA VAL A 43 7.87 -12.01 -4.15
C VAL A 43 7.72 -10.53 -4.48
N MET A 44 8.04 -10.18 -5.72
CA MET A 44 7.74 -8.86 -6.26
C MET A 44 6.24 -8.81 -6.56
N PRO A 45 5.49 -7.86 -5.97
CA PRO A 45 4.07 -7.73 -6.26
C PRO A 45 3.86 -6.98 -7.58
N ASP A 46 2.71 -7.26 -8.18
CA ASP A 46 2.29 -6.60 -9.41
C ASP A 46 2.04 -5.11 -9.20
N PHE A 47 2.08 -4.36 -10.31
CA PHE A 47 1.63 -2.98 -10.30
C PHE A 47 0.11 -2.91 -10.35
N THR A 48 -0.46 -2.06 -9.52
CA THR A 48 -1.90 -1.77 -9.49
C THR A 48 -2.11 -0.28 -9.72
N SER A 49 -2.81 0.10 -10.79
CA SER A 49 -3.25 1.49 -10.94
C SER A 49 -4.31 1.77 -9.88
N LEU A 50 -4.05 2.73 -8.99
CA LEU A 50 -5.05 3.10 -7.97
C LEU A 50 -6.15 3.96 -8.60
N GLY A 51 -5.82 4.73 -9.63
CA GLY A 51 -6.78 5.60 -10.30
C GLY A 51 -6.08 6.77 -10.97
N TYR A 52 -6.78 7.37 -11.92
CA TYR A 52 -6.41 8.64 -12.53
C TYR A 52 -7.08 9.78 -11.75
N ILE A 53 -6.37 10.88 -11.52
CA ILE A 53 -6.94 12.10 -10.92
C ILE A 53 -7.25 13.07 -12.07
N PRO A 54 -8.48 13.06 -12.63
CA PRO A 54 -8.82 13.93 -13.74
C PRO A 54 -8.84 15.39 -13.28
N GLY A 55 -8.14 16.24 -14.04
CA GLY A 55 -8.40 17.68 -14.19
C GLY A 55 -8.91 18.42 -12.96
N ASN A 56 -7.99 18.79 -12.06
CA ASN A 56 -7.83 20.11 -11.41
C ASN A 56 -6.97 19.92 -10.14
N PRO A 57 -5.74 20.44 -10.05
CA PRO A 57 -4.84 20.26 -8.91
C PRO A 57 -5.32 20.93 -7.59
N THR A 58 -6.51 21.53 -7.57
CA THR A 58 -7.07 22.20 -6.39
C THR A 58 -7.81 21.27 -5.42
N LYS A 59 -8.16 20.04 -5.84
CA LYS A 59 -8.69 19.05 -4.90
C LYS A 59 -7.53 18.35 -4.24
N GLU A 60 -7.14 18.88 -3.08
CA GLU A 60 -6.22 18.19 -2.18
C GLU A 60 -6.75 16.79 -1.90
N THR A 61 -5.92 15.79 -2.15
CA THR A 61 -6.21 14.38 -1.91
C THR A 61 -5.08 13.77 -1.11
N HIS A 62 -5.40 12.78 -0.29
CA HIS A 62 -4.43 12.02 0.48
C HIS A 62 -4.74 10.52 0.39
N LEU A 63 -3.79 9.71 0.83
CA LEU A 63 -3.96 8.27 0.90
C LEU A 63 -4.38 7.87 2.31
N ARG A 64 -5.46 7.10 2.40
CA ARG A 64 -5.84 6.38 3.61
C ARG A 64 -5.45 4.92 3.45
N VAL A 65 -4.73 4.37 4.42
CA VAL A 65 -4.10 3.05 4.31
C VAL A 65 -4.37 2.22 5.55
N TRP A 66 -4.90 1.02 5.36
CA TRP A 66 -4.98 -0.03 6.38
C TRP A 66 -4.06 -1.18 6.02
N ALA A 67 -3.31 -1.67 7.00
CA ALA A 67 -2.33 -2.72 6.79
C ALA A 67 -2.60 -3.91 7.72
N HIS A 68 -2.71 -5.09 7.12
CA HIS A 68 -2.74 -6.36 7.83
C HIS A 68 -1.45 -7.10 7.51
N VAL A 69 -0.63 -7.38 8.53
CA VAL A 69 0.63 -8.11 8.37
C VAL A 69 0.55 -9.41 9.16
N VAL A 70 0.80 -10.52 8.47
CA VAL A 70 0.85 -11.86 9.07
C VAL A 70 2.31 -12.22 9.29
N THR A 71 2.74 -12.30 10.55
CA THR A 71 4.12 -12.64 10.93
C THR A 71 4.28 -14.14 11.13
N MET A 72 5.51 -14.66 10.99
CA MET A 72 5.78 -16.10 11.15
C MET A 72 5.91 -16.55 12.61
N THR A 73 6.13 -15.63 13.54
CA THR A 73 6.19 -15.93 14.98
C THR A 73 4.77 -16.01 15.56
N GLY A 74 4.40 -17.18 16.07
CA GLY A 74 3.05 -17.53 16.56
C GLY A 74 2.59 -16.78 17.81
N GLY A 75 2.33 -15.48 17.68
CA GLY A 75 1.68 -14.66 18.69
C GLY A 75 1.42 -13.24 18.17
N TYR A 76 0.31 -12.64 18.59
CA TYR A 76 0.03 -11.22 18.35
C TYR A 76 1.11 -10.37 19.02
N GLN A 77 2.18 -10.07 18.29
CA GLN A 77 3.16 -9.08 18.73
C GLN A 77 2.82 -7.74 18.09
N THR A 78 2.82 -6.68 18.89
CA THR A 78 2.79 -5.30 18.40
C THR A 78 4.13 -5.03 17.73
N VAL A 79 4.25 -5.38 16.45
CA VAL A 79 5.48 -5.17 15.69
C VAL A 79 5.41 -3.78 15.08
N ASN A 80 6.38 -2.92 15.40
CA ASN A 80 6.55 -1.68 14.66
C ASN A 80 6.96 -2.04 13.23
N TRP A 81 6.17 -1.62 12.26
CA TRP A 81 6.39 -1.91 10.84
C TRP A 81 6.56 -0.62 10.05
N LYS A 82 7.28 -0.71 8.94
CA LYS A 82 7.40 0.32 7.92
C LYS A 82 7.14 -0.33 6.57
N ALA A 83 6.28 0.28 5.76
CA ALA A 83 6.00 -0.15 4.40
C ALA A 83 6.40 0.94 3.41
N GLU A 84 6.90 0.53 2.25
CA GLU A 84 7.23 1.43 1.15
C GLU A 84 6.27 1.20 -0.01
N LEU A 85 5.26 2.06 -0.10
CA LEU A 85 4.39 2.19 -1.26
C LEU A 85 5.09 3.08 -2.28
N ARG A 86 5.32 2.57 -3.50
CA ARG A 86 5.85 3.37 -4.60
C ARG A 86 4.78 3.63 -5.64
N TRP A 87 4.62 4.90 -5.98
CA TRP A 87 3.86 5.33 -7.13
C TRP A 87 4.79 5.39 -8.35
N ASP A 88 4.35 4.84 -9.48
CA ASP A 88 5.04 5.00 -10.75
C ASP A 88 4.09 5.70 -11.72
N ASN A 89 4.37 6.98 -11.97
CA ASN A 89 3.58 7.81 -12.88
C ASN A 89 3.75 7.39 -14.34
N ALA A 90 4.85 6.71 -14.71
CA ALA A 90 5.08 6.30 -16.09
C ALA A 90 4.16 5.14 -16.49
N ILE A 91 3.82 4.26 -15.54
CA ILE A 91 2.94 3.10 -15.76
C ILE A 91 1.46 3.49 -15.61
N ALA A 92 1.15 4.51 -14.81
CA ALA A 92 -0.23 4.97 -14.57
C ALA A 92 -0.95 5.50 -15.84
N ASN A 93 -0.20 5.86 -16.89
CA ASN A 93 -0.73 6.43 -18.13
C ASN A 93 -0.92 5.39 -19.27
N LEU A 94 -0.74 4.10 -19.00
CA LEU A 94 -0.80 3.03 -20.02
C LEU A 94 -2.18 2.38 -20.18
N THR A 95 -3.24 2.94 -19.58
CA THR A 95 -4.62 2.43 -19.68
C THR A 95 -5.58 3.49 -20.20
#